data_AF-K1S7E3-F1
#
_entry.id   AF-K1S7E3-F1
#
_cell.length_a   1.000
_cell.length_b   1.000
_cell.length_c   1.000
_cell.angle_alpha   90.00
_cell.angle_beta   90.00
_cell.angle_gamma   90.00
#
_symmetry.space_group_name_H-M   'P 1'
#
loop_
_entity.id
_entity.type
_entity.pdbx_description
1 polymer ?
#
loop_
_entity_poly.entity_id
_entity_poly.type
_entity_poly.pdbx_seq_one_letter_code
_entity_poly.pdbx_strand_id
1 'polypeptide(L)'
;VIDFRPDVIHCHDWHTGLIPVYLKDSFASGEFYQGIKTIMTIHNLKFQGVWDIDTIKDIAGLSDYYFTSDKLKDYDNGNYLKGGIVYADMVTTVSDTYAEEIKTPFFGEGLDGLLRARSNCLRGIVNGIDYDEYNPATDKYIDKNFSKGKFQKRKG
;
A
#
# COMPACT_ATOMS: atom_id res chain seq x y z
N VAL A 1 10.27 18.11 19.10
CA VAL A 1 8.86 17.95 18.69
C VAL A 1 8.76 18.45 17.28
N ILE A 2 8.24 17.64 16.36
CA ILE A 2 7.91 18.09 15.01
C ILE A 2 6.59 18.84 15.18
N ASP A 3 6.56 20.15 14.96
CA ASP A 3 5.34 20.98 15.08
C ASP A 3 4.45 20.78 13.83
N PHE A 4 4.10 19.52 13.59
CA PHE A 4 3.42 19.06 12.41
C PHE A 4 2.43 17.96 12.80
N ARG A 5 1.15 18.22 12.52
CA ARG A 5 0.07 17.24 12.63
C ARG A 5 -0.45 16.96 11.23
N PRO A 6 -0.27 15.75 10.70
CA PRO A 6 -0.77 15.42 9.36
C PRO A 6 -2.28 15.29 9.35
N ASP A 7 -2.94 15.73 8.28
CA ASP A 7 -4.35 15.40 8.03
C ASP A 7 -4.51 13.98 7.47
N VAL A 8 -3.53 13.54 6.68
CA VAL A 8 -3.50 12.23 6.02
C VAL A 8 -2.12 11.60 6.17
N ILE A 9 -2.07 10.32 6.49
CA ILE A 9 -0.87 9.50 6.44
C ILE A 9 -1.02 8.50 5.29
N HIS A 10 -0.09 8.56 4.34
CA HIS A 10 -0.08 7.68 3.18
C HIS A 10 0.91 6.54 3.40
N CYS A 11 0.38 5.35 3.61
CA CYS A 11 1.11 4.12 3.86
C CYS A 11 1.32 3.36 2.55
N HIS A 12 2.58 3.01 2.26
CA HIS A 12 2.97 2.24 1.08
C HIS A 12 3.40 0.84 1.50
N ASP A 13 2.68 -0.17 1.02
CA ASP A 13 2.87 -1.60 1.28
C ASP A 13 2.92 -2.01 2.77
N TRP A 14 3.14 -3.31 2.96
CA TRP A 14 3.14 -4.00 4.25
C TRP A 14 4.12 -3.40 5.28
N HIS A 15 5.24 -2.80 4.84
CA HIS A 15 6.23 -2.18 5.74
C HIS A 15 5.60 -1.11 6.64
N THR A 16 4.58 -0.42 6.13
CA THR A 16 3.84 0.62 6.86
C THR A 16 2.43 0.17 7.27
N GLY A 17 2.14 -1.13 7.12
CA GLY A 17 0.84 -1.76 7.34
C GLY A 17 0.27 -1.63 8.75
N LEU A 18 1.14 -1.46 9.75
CA LEU A 18 0.74 -1.29 11.14
C LEU A 18 0.35 0.14 11.50
N ILE A 19 0.70 1.15 10.70
CA ILE A 19 0.39 2.56 11.03
C ILE A 19 -1.13 2.78 11.14
N PRO A 20 -1.97 2.35 10.17
CA PRO A 20 -3.43 2.47 10.31
C PRO A 20 -3.99 1.69 11.50
N VAL A 21 -3.36 0.55 11.84
CA VAL A 21 -3.75 -0.28 13.00
C VAL A 21 -3.54 0.52 14.29
N TYR A 22 -2.34 1.06 14.51
CA TYR A 22 -2.03 1.84 15.70
C TYR A 22 -2.85 3.13 15.79
N LEU A 23 -3.07 3.81 14.66
CA LEU A 23 -3.84 5.05 14.65
C LEU A 23 -5.28 4.83 15.12
N LYS A 24 -5.89 3.70 14.74
CA LYS A 24 -7.27 3.34 15.14
C LYS A 24 -7.36 2.53 16.43
N ASP A 25 -6.24 2.12 17.00
CA ASP A 25 -6.15 1.46 18.30
C ASP A 25 -5.48 2.36 19.34
N SER A 26 -4.15 2.25 19.45
CA SER A 26 -3.38 2.73 20.59
C SER A 26 -3.40 4.26 20.70
N PHE A 27 -3.60 4.93 19.57
CA PHE A 27 -3.63 6.38 19.48
C PHE A 27 -5.04 6.96 19.27
N ALA A 28 -6.07 6.12 19.11
CA ALA A 28 -7.41 6.59 18.76
C ALA A 28 -8.05 7.53 19.80
N SER A 29 -7.67 7.38 21.08
CA SER A 29 -8.14 8.23 22.17
C SER A 29 -7.37 9.54 22.33
N GLY A 30 -6.18 9.66 21.72
CA GLY A 30 -5.35 10.84 21.82
C GLY A 30 -5.87 11.99 20.96
N GLU A 31 -6.13 13.15 21.57
CA GLU A 31 -6.67 14.34 20.89
C GLU A 31 -5.86 14.74 19.65
N PHE A 32 -4.52 14.60 19.72
CA PHE A 32 -3.63 14.88 18.59
C PHE A 32 -3.95 14.03 17.35
N TYR A 33 -4.30 12.76 17.54
CA TYR A 33 -4.50 11.79 16.45
C TYR A 33 -5.92 11.74 15.92
N GLN A 34 -6.87 12.33 16.64
CA GLN A 34 -8.27 12.35 16.23
C GLN A 34 -8.43 13.03 14.87
N GLY A 35 -9.21 12.40 13.99
CA GLY A 35 -9.52 12.92 12.66
C GLY A 35 -8.45 12.68 11.59
N ILE A 36 -7.23 12.26 11.96
CA ILE A 36 -6.19 11.90 10.98
C ILE A 36 -6.68 10.71 10.14
N LYS A 37 -6.53 10.81 8.82
CA LYS A 37 -6.93 9.76 7.87
C LYS A 37 -5.74 8.97 7.37
N THR A 38 -6.01 7.77 6.88
CA THR A 38 -4.98 6.87 6.35
C THR A 38 -5.35 6.34 4.97
N ILE A 39 -4.33 6.28 4.10
CA ILE A 39 -4.42 5.63 2.78
C ILE A 39 -3.43 4.47 2.78
N MET A 40 -3.85 3.29 2.34
CA MET A 40 -2.97 2.15 2.13
C MET A 40 -2.79 1.89 0.63
N THR A 41 -1.58 2.03 0.11
CA THR A 41 -1.24 1.68 -1.28
C THR A 41 -0.60 0.32 -1.38
N ILE A 42 -1.15 -0.50 -2.28
CA ILE A 42 -0.66 -1.84 -2.60
C ILE A 42 0.07 -1.76 -3.94
N HIS A 43 1.38 -2.04 -3.97
CA HIS A 43 2.14 -2.14 -5.23
C HIS A 43 2.21 -3.58 -5.72
N ASN A 44 2.21 -4.55 -4.81
CA ASN A 44 2.25 -5.96 -5.15
C ASN A 44 1.72 -6.83 -4.00
N LEU A 45 0.59 -7.48 -4.22
CA LEU A 45 -0.04 -8.38 -3.22
C LEU A 45 0.77 -9.61 -2.86
N LYS A 46 1.80 -9.99 -3.64
CA LYS A 46 2.66 -11.12 -3.29
C LYS A 46 3.45 -10.85 -1.99
N PHE A 47 3.70 -9.59 -1.66
CA PHE A 47 4.46 -9.20 -0.47
C PHE A 47 3.54 -8.58 0.58
N GLN A 48 3.15 -9.39 1.57
CA GLN A 48 2.13 -8.99 2.54
C GLN A 48 2.67 -8.75 3.96
N GLY A 49 3.94 -9.11 4.22
CA GLY A 49 4.52 -9.05 5.56
C GLY A 49 3.79 -10.00 6.51
N VAL A 50 3.78 -11.30 6.18
CA VAL A 50 3.19 -12.37 6.99
C VAL A 50 4.23 -12.90 7.96
N TRP A 51 3.88 -12.95 9.25
CA TRP A 51 4.72 -13.43 10.34
C TRP A 51 3.87 -14.23 11.32
N ASP A 52 4.49 -15.11 12.11
CA ASP A 52 3.76 -15.79 13.18
C ASP A 52 3.24 -14.77 14.20
N ILE A 53 2.11 -15.11 14.83
CA ILE A 53 1.39 -14.19 15.72
C ILE A 53 2.25 -13.77 16.92
N ASP A 54 3.02 -14.70 17.50
CA ASP A 54 3.83 -14.42 18.69
C ASP A 54 4.96 -13.44 18.38
N THR A 55 5.63 -13.58 17.23
CA THR A 55 6.63 -12.61 16.74
C THR A 55 6.00 -11.22 16.56
N ILE A 56 4.80 -11.13 15.97
CA ILE A 56 4.13 -9.84 15.81
C ILE A 56 3.80 -9.24 17.18
N LYS A 57 3.28 -10.02 18.13
CA LYS A 57 2.94 -9.54 19.46
C LYS A 57 4.17 -8.99 20.19
N ASP A 58 5.29 -9.69 20.12
CA ASP A 58 6.55 -9.30 20.75
C ASP A 58 7.10 -7.99 20.15
N ILE A 59 7.15 -7.89 18.82
CA ILE A 59 7.73 -6.73 18.12
C ILE A 59 6.79 -5.52 18.12
N ALA A 60 5.51 -5.75 17.86
CA ALA A 60 4.52 -4.70 17.61
C ALA A 60 3.70 -4.31 18.85
N GLY A 61 3.78 -5.09 19.94
CA GLY A 61 3.02 -4.82 21.17
C GLY A 61 1.50 -4.95 21.01
N LEU A 62 1.03 -5.64 19.97
CA LEU A 62 -0.40 -5.82 19.71
C LEU A 62 -0.99 -6.93 20.60
N SER A 63 -2.20 -6.71 21.12
CA SER A 63 -2.90 -7.73 21.92
C SER A 63 -3.60 -8.78 21.05
N ASP A 64 -4.04 -9.88 21.67
CA ASP A 64 -4.79 -10.96 21.00
C ASP A 64 -6.06 -10.48 20.28
N TYR A 65 -6.60 -9.34 20.70
CA TYR A 65 -7.74 -8.68 20.06
C TYR A 65 -7.53 -8.43 18.56
N TYR A 66 -6.29 -8.21 18.11
CA TYR A 66 -5.94 -7.93 16.70
C TYR A 66 -5.86 -9.16 15.82
N PHE A 67 -5.79 -10.35 16.42
CA PHE A 67 -5.61 -11.61 15.70
C PHE A 67 -6.95 -12.33 15.55
N THR A 68 -7.91 -11.64 14.96
CA THR A 68 -9.20 -12.18 14.50
C THR A 68 -9.29 -12.12 12.97
N SER A 69 -10.16 -12.93 12.37
CA SER A 69 -10.26 -13.07 10.91
C SER A 69 -10.64 -11.78 10.18
N ASP A 70 -11.36 -10.90 10.84
CA ASP A 70 -11.75 -9.56 10.40
C ASP A 70 -10.64 -8.50 10.57
N LYS A 71 -9.50 -8.85 11.17
CA LYS A 71 -8.37 -7.96 11.47
C LYS A 71 -7.07 -8.48 10.83
N LEU A 72 -6.02 -8.73 11.63
CA LEU A 72 -4.68 -9.06 11.12
C LEU A 72 -4.50 -10.57 10.90
N LYS A 73 -5.35 -11.44 11.47
CA LYS A 73 -5.14 -12.90 11.44
C LYS A 73 -5.21 -13.43 10.01
N ASP A 74 -4.24 -14.26 9.65
CA ASP A 74 -4.14 -14.96 8.38
C ASP A 74 -3.77 -16.42 8.65
N TYR A 75 -4.77 -17.29 8.66
CA TYR A 75 -4.66 -18.66 9.18
C TYR A 75 -4.05 -18.68 10.60
N ASP A 76 -2.86 -19.25 10.78
CA ASP A 76 -2.14 -19.33 12.06
C ASP A 76 -1.14 -18.17 12.24
N ASN A 77 -1.07 -17.25 11.29
CA ASN A 77 -0.16 -16.11 11.25
C ASN A 77 -0.89 -14.77 11.40
N GLY A 78 -0.14 -13.68 11.44
CA GLY A 78 -0.64 -12.33 11.24
C GLY A 78 -0.06 -11.70 9.96
N ASN A 79 -0.79 -10.75 9.40
CA ASN A 79 -0.51 -10.17 8.09
C ASN A 79 -0.60 -8.64 8.15
N TYR A 80 0.54 -7.97 7.97
CA TYR A 80 0.64 -6.52 8.11
C TYR A 80 -0.12 -5.76 7.02
N LEU A 81 -0.05 -6.24 5.77
CA LEU A 81 -0.79 -5.63 4.68
C LEU A 81 -2.30 -5.75 4.90
N LYS A 82 -2.76 -6.93 5.32
CA LYS A 82 -4.16 -7.17 5.68
C LYS A 82 -4.63 -6.19 6.76
N GLY A 83 -3.87 -6.06 7.84
CA GLY A 83 -4.15 -5.08 8.89
C GLY A 83 -4.29 -3.67 8.33
N GLY A 84 -3.33 -3.24 7.53
CA GLY A 84 -3.38 -1.94 6.86
C GLY A 84 -4.62 -1.74 5.99
N ILE A 85 -5.00 -2.74 5.19
CA ILE A 85 -6.19 -2.69 4.33
C ILE A 85 -7.48 -2.59 5.16
N VAL A 86 -7.56 -3.35 6.25
CA VAL A 86 -8.72 -3.36 7.16
C VAL A 86 -8.93 -2.00 7.81
N TYR A 87 -7.86 -1.40 8.34
CA TYR A 87 -7.96 -0.19 9.17
C TYR A 87 -7.87 1.13 8.38
N ALA A 88 -7.30 1.12 7.16
CA ALA A 88 -7.19 2.33 6.34
C ALA A 88 -8.55 2.96 6.02
N ASP A 89 -8.59 4.27 5.77
CA ASP A 89 -9.81 4.93 5.31
C ASP A 89 -10.00 4.75 3.80
N MET A 90 -8.90 4.72 3.03
CA MET A 90 -8.88 4.43 1.59
C MET A 90 -7.80 3.42 1.26
N VAL A 91 -8.02 2.64 0.20
CA VAL A 91 -7.04 1.71 -0.36
C VAL A 91 -6.76 2.11 -1.80
N THR A 92 -5.50 2.17 -2.19
CA THR A 92 -5.12 2.45 -3.56
C THR A 92 -4.17 1.40 -4.12
N THR A 93 -4.06 1.34 -5.44
CA THR A 93 -3.11 0.47 -6.11
C THR A 93 -2.66 1.08 -7.43
N VAL A 94 -1.71 0.46 -8.13
CA VAL A 94 -0.94 1.10 -9.22
C VAL A 94 -1.69 1.25 -10.54
N SER A 95 -2.94 0.79 -10.66
CA SER A 95 -3.82 1.05 -11.81
C SER A 95 -5.26 0.61 -11.53
N ASP A 96 -6.22 1.11 -12.31
CA ASP A 96 -7.62 0.67 -12.20
C ASP A 96 -7.79 -0.80 -12.64
N THR A 97 -7.06 -1.22 -13.67
CA THR A 97 -7.04 -2.64 -14.09
C THR A 97 -6.56 -3.52 -12.95
N TYR A 98 -5.46 -3.16 -12.29
CA TYR A 98 -4.93 -3.94 -11.19
C TYR A 98 -5.89 -3.95 -9.99
N ALA A 99 -6.61 -2.84 -9.73
CA ALA A 99 -7.66 -2.78 -8.71
C ALA A 99 -8.79 -3.79 -8.97
N GLU A 100 -9.12 -4.07 -10.23
CA GLU A 100 -10.08 -5.11 -10.61
C GLU A 100 -9.48 -6.52 -10.52
N GLU A 101 -8.25 -6.71 -10.98
CA GLU A 101 -7.56 -8.00 -10.98
C GLU A 101 -7.41 -8.55 -9.56
N ILE A 102 -6.95 -7.73 -8.60
CA ILE A 102 -6.69 -8.17 -7.22
C ILE A 102 -7.94 -8.55 -6.43
N LYS A 103 -9.14 -8.25 -6.96
CA LYS A 103 -10.41 -8.72 -6.38
C LYS A 103 -10.77 -10.13 -6.83
N THR A 104 -10.00 -10.74 -7.72
CA THR A 104 -10.20 -12.12 -8.16
C THR A 104 -9.37 -13.09 -7.31
N PRO A 105 -9.83 -14.35 -7.11
CA PRO A 105 -9.05 -15.34 -6.37
C PRO A 105 -7.67 -15.62 -6.97
N PHE A 106 -7.51 -15.45 -8.29
CA PHE A 106 -6.25 -15.73 -8.99
C PHE A 106 -5.15 -14.71 -8.70
N PHE A 107 -5.49 -13.41 -8.65
CA PHE A 107 -4.51 -12.33 -8.42
C PHE A 107 -4.57 -11.74 -7.00
N GLY A 108 -5.59 -12.07 -6.22
CA GLY A 108 -5.81 -11.47 -4.91
C GLY A 108 -4.99 -12.08 -3.78
N GLU A 109 -4.19 -13.12 -4.04
CA GLU A 109 -3.23 -13.68 -3.09
C GLU A 109 -3.85 -13.97 -1.70
N GLY A 110 -5.07 -14.51 -1.69
CA GLY A 110 -5.83 -14.82 -0.46
C GLY A 110 -6.54 -13.63 0.20
N LEU A 111 -6.33 -12.41 -0.30
CA LEU A 111 -6.99 -11.18 0.17
C LEU A 111 -8.14 -10.72 -0.75
N ASP A 112 -8.46 -11.46 -1.81
CA ASP A 112 -9.50 -11.13 -2.80
C ASP A 112 -10.86 -10.86 -2.15
N GLY A 113 -11.24 -11.66 -1.14
CA GLY A 113 -12.49 -11.47 -0.39
C GLY A 113 -12.52 -10.14 0.38
N LEU A 114 -11.41 -9.79 1.03
CA LEU A 114 -11.26 -8.52 1.74
C LEU A 114 -11.30 -7.33 0.76
N LEU A 115 -10.61 -7.45 -0.38
CA LEU A 115 -10.56 -6.41 -1.40
C LEU A 115 -11.91 -6.18 -2.07
N ARG A 116 -12.71 -7.23 -2.28
CA ARG A 116 -14.12 -7.11 -2.71
C ARG A 116 -14.97 -6.38 -1.67
N ALA A 117 -14.84 -6.74 -0.39
CA ALA A 117 -15.56 -6.08 0.70
C ALA A 117 -15.20 -4.58 0.83
N ARG A 118 -13.99 -4.21 0.41
CA ARG A 118 -13.46 -2.84 0.43
C ARG A 118 -13.56 -2.11 -0.91
N SER A 119 -14.28 -2.66 -1.89
CA SER A 119 -14.37 -2.12 -3.26
C SER A 119 -14.86 -0.67 -3.34
N ASN A 120 -15.73 -0.24 -2.42
CA ASN A 120 -16.20 1.13 -2.34
C ASN A 120 -15.09 2.15 -2.07
N CYS A 121 -14.01 1.73 -1.40
CA CYS A 121 -12.86 2.56 -1.01
C CYS A 121 -11.53 2.14 -1.67
N LEU A 122 -11.56 1.20 -2.63
CA LEU A 122 -10.40 0.76 -3.42
C LEU A 122 -10.32 1.50 -4.76
N ARG A 123 -9.19 2.12 -5.09
CA ARG A 123 -8.99 2.87 -6.35
C ARG A 123 -7.63 2.60 -7.02
N GLY A 124 -7.60 2.62 -8.34
CA GLY A 124 -6.35 2.65 -9.10
C GLY A 124 -5.79 4.06 -9.23
N ILE A 125 -4.50 4.22 -8.99
CA ILE A 125 -3.74 5.45 -9.26
C ILE A 125 -2.46 5.03 -9.99
N VAL A 126 -2.35 5.43 -11.25
CA VAL A 126 -1.21 5.08 -12.09
C VAL A 126 0.05 5.78 -11.57
N ASN A 127 1.15 5.03 -11.49
CA ASN A 127 2.45 5.60 -11.15
C ASN A 127 2.84 6.71 -12.14
N GLY A 128 3.25 7.85 -11.61
CA GLY A 128 3.86 8.92 -12.40
C GLY A 128 5.36 8.74 -12.50
N ILE A 129 5.95 9.37 -13.53
CA ILE A 129 7.39 9.66 -13.59
C ILE A 129 7.55 11.18 -13.79
N ASP A 130 8.66 11.73 -13.31
CA ASP A 130 9.03 13.11 -13.61
C ASP A 130 9.54 13.18 -15.05
N TYR A 131 8.80 13.87 -15.94
CA TYR A 131 9.16 13.97 -17.34
C TYR A 131 10.21 15.03 -17.64
N ASP A 132 10.53 15.92 -16.69
CA ASP A 132 11.63 16.88 -16.84
C ASP A 132 12.96 16.18 -16.51
N GLU A 133 12.96 15.32 -15.49
CA GLU A 133 14.12 14.50 -15.13
C GLU A 133 14.30 13.31 -16.09
N TYR A 134 13.25 12.53 -16.36
CA TYR A 134 13.27 11.35 -17.22
C TYR A 134 12.88 11.67 -18.67
N ASN A 135 13.54 12.68 -19.25
CA ASN A 135 13.31 13.08 -20.64
C ASN A 135 14.35 12.45 -21.58
N PRO A 136 14.03 11.40 -22.38
CA PRO A 136 15.01 10.79 -23.29
C PRO A 136 15.55 11.75 -24.36
N ALA A 137 14.89 12.90 -24.60
CA ALA A 137 15.39 13.92 -25.51
C ALA A 137 16.55 14.74 -24.93
N THR A 138 16.67 14.82 -23.61
CA THR A 138 17.69 15.64 -22.90
C THR A 138 18.46 14.90 -21.82
N ASP A 139 18.11 13.63 -21.55
CA ASP A 139 18.73 12.76 -20.55
C ASP A 139 20.22 12.54 -20.88
N LYS A 140 21.09 12.96 -19.96
CA LYS A 140 22.54 12.87 -20.10
C LYS A 140 23.10 11.48 -19.75
N TYR A 141 22.28 10.61 -19.16
CA TYR A 141 22.67 9.27 -18.73
C TYR A 141 22.49 8.20 -19.81
N ILE A 142 21.84 8.53 -20.93
CA ILE A 142 21.70 7.63 -22.09
C ILE A 142 22.69 7.98 -23.19
N ASP A 143 23.25 6.95 -23.84
CA ASP A 143 24.30 7.09 -24.88
C ASP A 143 23.84 7.94 -26.07
N LYS A 144 22.56 7.88 -26.43
CA LYS A 144 21.95 8.72 -27.47
C LYS A 144 20.56 9.17 -27.09
N ASN A 145 20.37 10.48 -27.04
CA ASN A 145 19.06 11.07 -26.89
C ASN A 145 18.15 10.73 -28.06
N PHE A 146 16.91 10.39 -27.74
CA PHE A 146 15.87 10.09 -28.71
C PHE A 146 14.58 10.80 -28.35
N SER A 147 13.80 11.11 -29.37
CA SER A 147 12.46 11.69 -29.22
C SER A 147 11.51 10.96 -30.15
N LYS A 148 10.21 11.14 -29.94
CA LYS A 148 9.15 10.47 -30.72
C LYS A 148 9.32 10.63 -32.25
N GLY A 149 10.04 11.68 -32.71
CA GLY A 149 10.36 11.94 -34.12
C GLY A 149 11.73 11.47 -34.62
N LYS A 150 12.63 10.96 -33.75
CA LYS A 150 14.01 10.54 -34.09
C LYS A 150 14.25 9.03 -33.92
N PHE A 151 13.25 8.20 -34.17
CA PHE A 151 13.47 6.76 -34.27
C PHE A 151 14.09 6.41 -35.63
N GLN A 152 15.40 6.62 -35.80
CA GLN A 152 16.12 6.07 -36.94
C GLN A 152 16.24 4.55 -36.75
N LYS A 153 15.47 3.79 -37.56
CA LYS A 153 15.72 2.36 -37.76
C LYS A 153 17.20 2.16 -38.07
N ARG A 154 17.93 1.48 -37.17
CA ARG A 154 19.22 0.88 -37.53
C ARG A 154 18.93 -0.12 -38.65
N LYS A 155 19.32 0.24 -39.88
CA LYS A 155 19.44 -0.74 -40.96
C LYS A 155 20.58 -1.68 -40.57
N GLY A 156 20.22 -2.92 -40.26
CA GLY A 156 21.15 -4.05 -40.36
C GLY A 156 21.37 -4.41 -41.83
#